data_AF-A0AAW6WEH2-F1
#
_entry.id   AF-A0AAW6WEH2-F1
#
_cell.length_a   1.000
_cell.length_b   1.000
_cell.length_c   1.000
_cell.angle_alpha   90.00
_cell.angle_beta   90.00
_cell.angle_gamma   90.00
#
_symmetry.space_group_name_H-M   'P 1'
#
loop_
_entity.id
_entity.type
_entity.pdbx_description
1 polymer ?
#
loop_
_entity_poly.entity_id
_entity_poly.type
_entity_poly.pdbx_seq_one_letter_code
_entity_poly.pdbx_strand_id
1 'polypeptide(L)'
;ELLLMQIKTGLLKMSKMVREKMTIQDIETLTPQSLLNTRPLNDLILDFFGSGQLSQFMDQSNPLAELTHKRRISALGPGGLSRER
;
A
#
# COMPACT_ATOMS: atom_id res chain seq x y z
N GLU A 1 -0.75 -10.69 -3.69
CA GLU A 1 -1.63 -10.61 -2.50
C GLU A 1 -1.40 -9.41 -1.57
N LEU A 2 -0.34 -9.34 -0.75
CA LEU A 2 -0.23 -8.31 0.30
C LEU A 2 -0.31 -6.85 -0.21
N LEU A 3 0.48 -6.51 -1.22
CA LEU A 3 0.44 -5.18 -1.85
C LEU A 3 -0.94 -4.91 -2.50
N LEU A 4 -1.53 -5.94 -3.13
CA LEU A 4 -2.83 -5.83 -3.78
C LEU A 4 -3.94 -5.47 -2.77
N MET A 5 -3.90 -6.05 -1.56
CA MET A 5 -4.85 -5.70 -0.49
C MET A 5 -4.74 -4.23 -0.09
N GLN A 6 -3.52 -3.70 0.01
CA GLN A 6 -3.30 -2.29 0.33
C GLN A 6 -3.78 -1.39 -0.81
N ILE A 7 -3.42 -1.71 -2.06
CA ILE A 7 -3.86 -0.95 -3.24
C ILE A 7 -5.38 -0.95 -3.35
N LYS A 8 -6.05 -2.10 -3.14
CA LYS A 8 -7.52 -2.20 -3.14
C LYS A 8 -8.14 -1.28 -2.10
N THR A 9 -7.57 -1.24 -0.89
CA THR A 9 -8.01 -0.34 0.18
C THR A 9 -7.79 1.13 -0.18
N GLY A 10 -6.64 1.47 -0.80
CA GLY A 10 -6.34 2.80 -1.31
C GLY A 10 -7.31 3.26 -2.41
N LEU A 11 -7.63 2.39 -3.36
CA LEU A 11 -8.59 2.66 -4.42
C LEU A 11 -10.01 2.87 -3.88
N LEU A 12 -10.43 2.09 -2.87
CA LEU A 12 -11.72 2.31 -2.19
C LEU A 12 -11.77 3.70 -1.55
N LYS A 13 -10.71 4.13 -0.85
CA LYS A 13 -10.61 5.49 -0.30
C LYS A 13 -10.67 6.56 -1.41
N MET A 14 -9.94 6.36 -2.50
CA MET A 14 -9.95 7.28 -3.65
C MET A 14 -11.33 7.39 -4.28
N SER A 15 -12.04 6.27 -4.43
CA SER A 15 -13.41 6.27 -4.97
C SER A 15 -14.39 7.07 -4.11
N LYS A 16 -14.22 7.02 -2.77
CA LYS A 16 -15.03 7.80 -1.83
C LYS A 16 -14.75 9.30 -1.96
N MET A 17 -13.47 9.70 -2.00
CA MET A 17 -13.08 11.10 -2.20
C MET A 17 -13.57 11.67 -3.53
N VAL A 18 -13.52 10.88 -4.61
CA VAL A 18 -14.06 11.28 -5.92
C VAL A 18 -15.57 11.52 -5.83
N ARG A 19 -16.33 10.63 -5.19
CA ARG A 19 -17.78 10.80 -4.99
C ARG A 19 -18.09 12.05 -4.16
N GLU A 20 -17.35 12.29 -3.08
CA GLU A 20 -17.53 13.48 -2.23
C GLU A 20 -17.25 14.78 -3.01
N LYS A 21 -16.19 14.81 -3.81
CA LYS A 21 -15.89 15.96 -4.68
C LYS A 21 -16.97 16.23 -5.72
N MET A 22 -17.53 15.17 -6.32
CA MET A 22 -18.63 15.29 -7.28
C MET A 22 -19.89 15.91 -6.67
N THR A 23 -20.14 15.73 -5.37
CA THR A 23 -21.30 16.33 -4.69
C THR A 23 -21.12 17.83 -4.41
N ILE A 24 -19.88 18.29 -4.29
CA ILE A 24 -19.55 19.67 -3.86
C ILE A 24 -19.25 20.57 -5.06
N GLN A 25 -18.65 20.04 -6.13
CA GLN A 25 -18.25 20.83 -7.30
C GLN A 25 -19.40 21.07 -8.27
N ASP A 26 -19.40 22.25 -8.88
CA ASP A 26 -20.37 22.62 -9.92
C ASP A 26 -20.10 21.82 -11.21
N ILE A 27 -21.18 21.29 -11.79
CA ILE A 27 -21.18 20.38 -12.93
C ILE A 27 -20.55 21.04 -14.17
N GLU A 28 -20.78 22.34 -14.34
CA GLU A 28 -20.28 23.13 -15.48
C GLU A 28 -18.74 23.25 -15.49
N THR A 29 -18.09 23.12 -14.33
CA THR A 29 -16.62 23.27 -14.17
C THR A 29 -15.90 21.95 -13.89
N LEU A 30 -16.65 20.85 -13.80
CA LEU A 30 -16.13 19.56 -13.39
C LEU A 30 -15.27 18.94 -14.49
N THR A 31 -14.00 18.63 -14.19
CA THR A 31 -13.12 17.91 -15.11
C THR A 31 -12.66 16.59 -14.48
N PRO A 32 -12.40 15.53 -15.27
CA PRO A 32 -11.90 14.27 -14.72
C PRO A 32 -10.59 14.41 -13.94
N GLN A 33 -9.75 15.37 -14.34
CA GLN A 33 -8.48 15.64 -13.66
C GLN A 33 -8.66 16.30 -12.29
N SER A 34 -9.67 17.17 -12.09
CA SER A 34 -9.92 17.83 -10.80
C SER A 34 -10.42 16.87 -9.71
N LEU A 35 -11.08 15.78 -10.15
CA LEU A 35 -11.61 14.74 -9.30
C LEU A 35 -10.52 13.83 -8.75
N LEU A 36 -9.51 13.52 -9.55
CA LEU A 36 -8.44 12.59 -9.18
C LEU A 36 -7.47 13.23 -8.19
N ASN A 37 -7.20 12.51 -7.09
CA ASN A 37 -6.11 12.83 -6.17
C ASN A 37 -5.29 11.56 -5.94
N THR A 38 -4.07 11.53 -6.45
CA THR A 38 -3.19 10.36 -6.41
C THR A 38 -2.30 10.31 -5.16
N ARG A 39 -2.17 11.42 -4.41
CA ARG A 39 -1.31 11.47 -3.22
C ARG A 39 -1.60 10.34 -2.22
N PRO A 40 -2.87 10.05 -1.85
CA PRO A 40 -3.16 9.00 -0.87
C PRO A 40 -2.80 7.58 -1.34
N LEU A 41 -2.78 7.35 -2.65
CA LEU A 41 -2.35 6.07 -3.20
C LEU A 41 -0.82 5.95 -3.16
N ASN A 42 -0.10 7.01 -3.52
CA ASN A 42 1.35 7.05 -3.44
C ASN A 42 1.85 6.86 -2.00
N ASP A 43 1.25 7.58 -1.04
CA ASP A 43 1.63 7.49 0.37
C ASP A 43 1.47 6.07 0.91
N LEU A 44 0.39 5.39 0.51
CA LEU A 44 0.13 4.00 0.90
C LEU A 44 1.14 3.02 0.31
N ILE A 45 1.60 3.24 -0.93
CA ILE A 45 2.67 2.42 -1.54
C ILE A 45 3.99 2.66 -0.83
N LEU A 46 4.32 3.93 -0.56
CA LEU A 46 5.55 4.31 0.15
C LEU A 46 5.58 3.73 1.57
N ASP A 47 4.47 3.78 2.29
CA ASP A 47 4.36 3.22 3.64
C ASP A 47 4.52 1.69 3.62
N PHE A 48 3.88 1.00 2.68
CA PHE A 48 3.99 -0.46 2.54
C PHE A 48 5.44 -0.94 2.38
N PHE A 49 6.23 -0.26 1.54
CA PHE A 49 7.62 -0.63 1.30
C PHE A 49 8.61 0.01 2.29
N GLY A 50 8.29 1.17 2.84
CA GLY A 50 9.19 1.92 3.73
C GLY A 50 9.12 1.49 5.19
N SER A 51 7.92 1.21 5.71
CA SER A 51 7.68 0.90 7.13
C SER A 51 7.07 -0.48 7.37
N GLY A 52 6.66 -1.18 6.30
CA GLY A 52 6.02 -2.49 6.41
C GLY A 52 6.91 -3.51 7.12
N GLN A 53 6.36 -4.18 8.14
CA GLN A 53 7.08 -5.20 8.93
C GLN A 53 7.69 -6.34 8.10
N LEU A 54 7.12 -6.60 6.91
CA LEU A 54 7.58 -7.61 5.97
C LEU A 54 8.56 -7.07 4.92
N SER A 55 8.74 -5.74 4.85
CA SER A 55 9.73 -5.07 4.00
C SER A 55 11.05 -4.97 4.77
N GLN A 56 11.87 -6.01 4.65
CA GLN A 56 13.13 -6.13 5.38
C GLN A 56 14.31 -5.70 4.50
N PHE A 57 15.34 -5.13 5.12
CA PHE A 57 16.63 -4.93 4.45
C PHE A 57 17.19 -6.27 3.97
N MET A 58 17.60 -6.31 2.72
CA MET A 58 18.03 -7.54 2.07
C MET A 58 19.37 -8.03 2.65
N ASP A 59 19.44 -9.27 3.14
CA ASP A 59 20.70 -9.94 3.39
C ASP A 59 21.38 -10.32 2.06
N GLN A 60 22.51 -9.67 1.77
CA GLN A 60 23.30 -9.84 0.55
C GLN A 60 24.75 -10.24 0.85
N SER A 61 24.98 -10.88 2.01
CA SER A 61 26.32 -11.37 2.39
C SER A 61 26.90 -12.37 1.37
N ASN A 62 26.04 -13.18 0.75
CA ASN A 62 26.39 -14.10 -0.34
C ASN A 62 25.13 -14.52 -1.13
N PRO A 63 25.28 -15.12 -2.33
CA PRO A 63 24.13 -15.52 -3.17
C PRO A 63 23.16 -16.49 -2.50
N LEU A 64 23.64 -17.37 -1.59
CA LEU A 64 22.80 -18.32 -0.87
C LEU A 64 21.97 -17.63 0.21
N ALA A 65 22.56 -16.67 0.94
CA ALA A 65 21.86 -15.83 1.90
C ALA A 65 20.76 -15.02 1.21
N GLU A 66 21.06 -14.45 0.04
CA GLU A 66 20.08 -13.70 -0.76
C GLU A 66 18.88 -14.59 -1.16
N LEU A 67 19.16 -15.80 -1.65
CA LEU A 67 18.12 -16.75 -2.05
C LEU A 67 17.28 -17.21 -0.85
N THR A 68 17.94 -17.49 0.27
CA THR A 68 17.27 -17.94 1.51
C THR A 68 16.37 -16.85 2.07
N HIS A 69 16.82 -15.60 2.05
CA HIS A 69 16.03 -14.47 2.53
C HIS A 69 14.78 -14.23 1.65
N LYS A 70 14.92 -14.24 0.32
CA LYS A 70 13.78 -14.11 -0.62
C LYS A 70 12.75 -15.23 -0.50
N ARG A 71 13.16 -16.44 -0.09
CA ARG A 71 12.29 -17.62 0.07
C ARG A 71 11.76 -17.80 1.49
N ARG A 72 12.15 -16.93 2.44
CA ARG A 72 11.72 -17.01 3.84
C ARG A 72 10.22 -16.75 3.95
N ILE A 73 9.52 -17.64 4.65
CA ILE A 73 8.11 -17.48 4.99
C ILE A 73 8.01 -16.93 6.43
N SER A 74 7.18 -15.91 6.63
CA SER A 74 6.96 -15.28 7.94
C SER A 74 5.50 -15.46 8.37
N ALA A 75 5.29 -15.87 9.62
CA ALA A 75 3.98 -15.84 10.28
C ALA A 75 3.69 -14.49 10.96
N LEU A 76 4.66 -13.58 10.99
CA LEU A 76 4.54 -12.23 11.54
C LEU A 76 3.98 -11.28 10.47
N GLY A 77 3.26 -10.24 10.88
CA GLY A 77 2.72 -9.21 10.00
C GLY A 77 1.24 -8.91 10.28
N PRO A 78 0.62 -8.01 9.50
CA PRO A 78 -0.80 -7.68 9.63
C PRO A 78 -1.67 -8.95 9.45
N GLY A 79 -2.43 -9.32 10.49
CA GLY A 79 -3.23 -10.54 10.50
C GLY A 79 -2.48 -11.83 10.86
N GLY A 80 -1.19 -11.73 11.24
CA GLY A 80 -0.36 -12.85 11.67
C GLY A 80 -0.20 -12.97 13.20
N LEU A 81 0.81 -13.74 13.63
CA LEU A 81 1.13 -13.94 15.04
C LEU A 81 1.91 -12.74 15.60
N SER A 82 1.62 -12.34 16.84
CA SER A 82 2.44 -11.38 17.59
C SER A 82 3.66 -12.08 18.20
N ARG A 83 4.77 -11.34 18.32
CA ARG A 83 6.05 -11.84 18.85
C ARG A 83 6.05 -11.97 20.39
N GLU A 84 5.08 -11.36 21.07
CA GLU A 84 5.02 -11.25 22.55
C GLU A 84 4.24 -12.41 23.23
N ARG A 85 4.49 -13.66 22.84
CA ARG A 85 3.97 -14.82 23.59
C ARG A 85 5.09 -15.60 24.26
#